data_AF-A0A345YTA3-F1
#
_entry.id   AF-A0A345YTA3-F1
#
_cell.length_a   1.000
_cell.length_b   1.000
_cell.length_c   1.000
_cell.angle_alpha   90.00
_cell.angle_beta   90.00
_cell.angle_gamma   90.00
#
_symmetry.space_group_name_H-M   'P 1'
#
loop_
_entity.id
_entity.type
_entity.pdbx_description
1 polymer ?
#
loop_
_entity_poly.entity_id
_entity_poly.type
_entity_poly.pdbx_seq_one_letter_code
_entity_poly.pdbx_strand_id
1 'polypeptide(L)'
;MEVVLYVSADEQIVEATLLDTPVSIRAIPVEYHWDLGDGNTISTDKSGDSYPSLEVAGMYRYEGWYDVMLTTTFIGQFSVDGGAWQDIDGSIEVVSDPVEIFSKSLESRLVDADTPVDEEEDPWVPQCTGETEDPLDPEASHREI
;
A
#
# COMPACT_ATOMS: atom_id res chain seq x y z
N MET A 1 13.49 -6.41 6.21
CA MET A 1 13.16 -6.79 4.83
C MET A 1 12.75 -5.54 4.07
N GLU A 2 13.31 -5.29 2.89
CA GLU A 2 12.85 -4.20 2.00
C GLU A 2 11.63 -4.67 1.21
N VAL A 3 10.63 -3.80 1.07
CA VAL A 3 9.43 -4.04 0.27
C VAL A 3 9.26 -2.91 -0.74
N VAL A 4 8.91 -3.25 -1.97
CA VAL A 4 8.53 -2.28 -3.01
C VAL A 4 7.02 -2.14 -3.03
N LEU A 5 6.54 -0.90 -3.01
CA LEU A 5 5.13 -0.56 -2.97
C LEU A 5 4.76 0.12 -4.29
N TYR A 6 3.66 -0.31 -4.89
CA TYR A 6 3.13 0.34 -6.08
C TYR A 6 1.63 0.10 -6.18
N VAL A 7 0.94 1.03 -6.86
CA VAL A 7 -0.48 0.95 -7.15
C VAL A 7 -0.72 1.31 -8.62
N SER A 8 -1.69 0.66 -9.25
CA SER A 8 -2.22 1.13 -10.54
C SER A 8 -3.43 2.01 -10.25
N ALA A 9 -3.21 3.32 -10.17
CA ALA A 9 -4.26 4.30 -9.99
C ALA A 9 -4.30 5.22 -11.21
N ASP A 10 -5.27 4.97 -12.07
CA ASP A 10 -5.54 5.75 -13.27
C ASP A 10 -6.73 6.70 -13.05
N GLU A 11 -6.87 7.70 -13.91
CA GLU A 11 -8.06 8.55 -13.91
C GLU A 11 -9.32 7.71 -14.16
N GLN A 12 -10.33 7.87 -13.31
CA GLN A 12 -11.59 7.14 -13.42
C GLN A 12 -12.70 8.07 -13.88
N ILE A 13 -13.35 7.72 -14.99
CA ILE A 13 -14.46 8.49 -15.55
C ILE A 13 -15.77 7.75 -15.28
N VAL A 14 -16.71 8.47 -14.68
CA VAL A 14 -18.07 8.02 -14.41
C VAL A 14 -19.03 8.90 -15.21
N GLU A 15 -19.88 8.26 -16.01
CA GLU A 15 -20.96 8.93 -16.73
C GLU A 15 -22.27 8.81 -15.93
N ALA A 16 -22.97 9.93 -15.76
CA ALA A 16 -24.22 10.01 -15.03
C ALA A 16 -25.22 10.91 -15.78
N THR A 17 -26.51 10.72 -15.51
CA THR A 17 -27.57 11.63 -15.99
C THR A 17 -28.21 12.30 -14.79
N LEU A 18 -28.14 13.63 -14.73
CA LEU A 18 -28.80 14.43 -13.72
C LEU A 18 -29.87 15.28 -14.37
N LEU A 19 -31.13 15.09 -13.98
CA LEU A 19 -32.27 15.87 -14.51
C LEU A 19 -32.31 15.88 -16.05
N ASP A 20 -32.21 14.70 -16.66
CA ASP A 20 -32.14 14.50 -18.12
C ASP A 20 -30.94 15.16 -18.83
N THR A 21 -29.95 15.63 -18.07
CA THR A 21 -28.69 16.21 -18.60
C THR A 21 -27.54 15.23 -18.38
N PRO A 22 -26.76 14.89 -19.42
CA PRO A 22 -25.58 14.05 -19.26
C PRO A 22 -24.46 14.81 -18.56
N VAL A 23 -23.82 14.14 -17.61
CA VAL A 23 -22.71 14.66 -16.82
C VAL A 23 -21.61 13.60 -16.79
N SER A 24 -20.39 14.00 -17.10
CA SER A 24 -19.19 13.18 -16.92
C SER A 24 -18.46 13.67 -15.68
N ILE A 25 -18.08 12.74 -14.80
CA ILE A 25 -17.29 13.01 -13.59
C ILE A 25 -15.98 12.26 -13.77
N ARG A 26 -14.85 12.92 -13.52
CA ARG A 26 -13.53 12.28 -13.48
C ARG A 26 -12.89 12.43 -12.11
N ALA A 27 -12.40 11.33 -11.57
CA ALA A 27 -11.61 11.29 -10.34
C ALA A 27 -10.13 11.13 -10.71
N ILE A 28 -9.29 12.02 -10.17
CA ILE A 28 -7.85 12.11 -10.46
C ILE A 28 -7.10 11.85 -9.15
N PRO A 29 -6.29 10.78 -9.06
CA PRO A 29 -5.47 10.55 -7.86
C PRO A 29 -4.37 11.62 -7.77
N VAL A 30 -4.16 12.17 -6.58
CA VAL A 30 -3.19 13.25 -6.34
C VAL A 30 -2.21 12.96 -5.21
N GLU A 31 -2.54 12.03 -4.32
CA GLU A 31 -1.68 11.67 -3.19
C GLU A 31 -1.95 10.22 -2.78
N TYR A 32 -0.89 9.55 -2.35
CA TYR A 32 -0.88 8.16 -1.89
C TYR A 32 -0.26 8.13 -0.50
N HIS A 33 -1.02 7.66 0.48
CA HIS A 33 -0.58 7.47 1.86
C HIS A 33 -0.57 5.98 2.22
N TRP A 34 0.63 5.44 2.33
CA TRP A 34 0.88 4.05 2.71
C TRP A 34 1.04 3.92 4.23
N ASP A 35 0.34 2.95 4.80
CA ASP A 35 0.56 2.43 6.14
C ASP A 35 1.17 1.03 6.01
N LEU A 36 2.30 0.79 6.66
CA LEU A 36 3.03 -0.48 6.58
C LEU A 36 2.63 -1.48 7.67
N GLY A 37 1.73 -1.13 8.59
CA GLY A 37 1.29 -2.01 9.67
C GLY A 37 2.29 -2.11 10.84
N ASP A 38 3.55 -1.72 10.66
CA ASP A 38 4.57 -1.64 11.73
C ASP A 38 4.65 -0.24 12.39
N GLY A 39 3.76 0.67 12.00
CA GLY A 39 3.73 2.08 12.41
C GLY A 39 4.50 3.03 11.47
N ASN A 40 5.32 2.52 10.54
CA ASN A 40 5.90 3.35 9.50
C ASN A 40 4.84 3.73 8.46
N THR A 41 4.90 4.97 8.00
CA THR A 41 3.99 5.48 6.96
C THR A 41 4.76 6.24 5.89
N ILE A 42 4.22 6.24 4.67
CA ILE A 42 4.84 6.90 3.51
C ILE A 42 3.77 7.69 2.75
N SER A 43 3.96 9.00 2.60
CA SER A 43 3.17 9.84 1.69
C SER A 43 3.95 10.18 0.42
N THR A 44 3.30 10.12 -0.74
CA THR A 44 3.91 10.49 -2.02
C THR A 44 2.85 10.89 -3.06
N ASP A 45 3.22 11.70 -4.05
CA ASP A 45 2.38 11.97 -5.24
C ASP A 45 2.56 10.92 -6.36
N LYS A 46 3.45 9.95 -6.14
CA LYS A 46 3.78 8.92 -7.13
C LYS A 46 3.08 7.60 -6.84
N SER A 47 2.58 6.96 -7.89
CA SER A 47 1.97 5.62 -7.80
C SER A 47 2.97 4.50 -7.47
N GLY A 48 4.28 4.78 -7.51
CA GLY A 48 5.33 3.76 -7.46
C GLY A 48 5.40 2.93 -8.74
N ASP A 49 6.31 1.97 -8.77
CA ASP A 49 6.55 1.05 -9.88
C ASP A 49 6.99 -0.31 -9.37
N SER A 50 6.75 -1.36 -10.15
CA SER A 50 7.22 -2.70 -9.78
C SER A 50 8.76 -2.79 -9.70
N TYR A 51 9.27 -3.72 -8.90
CA TYR A 51 10.70 -4.02 -8.84
C TYR A 51 11.30 -4.22 -10.25
N PRO A 52 12.47 -3.64 -10.57
CA PRO A 52 13.51 -3.11 -9.68
C PRO A 52 13.38 -1.62 -9.34
N SER A 53 12.25 -0.97 -9.63
CA SER A 53 12.05 0.40 -9.15
C SER A 53 11.93 0.41 -7.63
N LEU A 54 12.65 1.34 -6.98
CA LEU A 54 12.61 1.57 -5.53
C LEU A 54 12.07 2.97 -5.20
N GLU A 55 11.21 3.52 -6.08
CA GLU A 55 10.66 4.86 -5.89
C GLU A 55 9.83 4.98 -4.61
N VAL A 56 9.02 3.96 -4.33
CA VAL A 56 8.27 3.84 -3.08
C VAL A 56 8.66 2.50 -2.45
N ALA A 57 9.46 2.58 -1.40
CA ALA A 57 9.97 1.41 -0.71
C ALA A 57 9.91 1.57 0.81
N GLY A 58 9.45 0.51 1.47
CA GLY A 58 9.39 0.34 2.92
C GLY A 58 10.46 -0.62 3.43
N MET A 59 10.68 -0.65 4.74
CA MET A 59 11.64 -1.55 5.38
C MET A 59 11.11 -2.02 6.73
N TYR A 60 10.96 -3.34 6.88
CA TYR A 60 10.63 -3.97 8.15
C TYR A 60 11.90 -4.32 8.92
N ARG A 61 11.99 -3.92 10.19
CA ARG A 61 13.12 -4.27 11.07
C ARG A 61 12.93 -5.58 11.80
N TYR A 62 11.68 -5.93 12.08
CA TYR A 62 11.31 -7.13 12.83
C TYR A 62 10.66 -8.16 11.91
N GLU A 63 10.74 -9.41 12.36
CA GLU A 63 9.98 -10.51 11.78
C GLU A 63 8.55 -10.51 12.30
N GLY A 64 7.60 -10.83 11.44
CA GLY A 64 6.18 -10.77 11.78
C GLY A 64 5.26 -10.59 10.58
N TRP A 65 3.96 -10.70 10.85
CA TRP A 65 2.87 -10.38 9.94
C TRP A 65 2.54 -8.90 10.03
N TYR A 66 2.26 -8.30 8.88
CA TYR A 66 1.95 -6.89 8.73
C TYR A 66 0.84 -6.69 7.71
N ASP A 67 -0.12 -5.82 8.04
CA ASP A 67 -1.13 -5.35 7.10
C ASP A 67 -0.69 -4.04 6.43
N VAL A 68 -0.38 -4.12 5.14
CA VAL A 68 -0.10 -2.92 4.34
C VAL A 68 -1.41 -2.35 3.81
N MET A 69 -1.68 -1.07 4.08
CA MET A 69 -2.84 -0.35 3.57
C MET A 69 -2.43 0.88 2.78
N LEU A 70 -3.25 1.24 1.79
CA LEU A 70 -3.09 2.46 1.02
C LEU A 70 -4.34 3.32 1.15
N THR A 71 -4.16 4.59 1.48
CA THR A 71 -5.18 5.63 1.33
C THR A 71 -4.82 6.51 0.13
N THR A 72 -5.67 6.54 -0.88
CA THR A 72 -5.49 7.39 -2.07
C THR A 72 -6.42 8.59 -1.99
N THR A 73 -5.87 9.79 -2.12
CA THR A 73 -6.62 11.04 -2.19
C THR A 73 -6.90 11.38 -3.65
N PHE A 74 -8.17 11.62 -3.97
CA PHE A 74 -8.64 12.02 -5.28
C PHE A 74 -9.18 13.45 -5.27
N ILE A 75 -8.89 14.19 -6.33
CA ILE A 75 -9.65 15.39 -6.71
C ILE A 75 -10.64 15.05 -7.82
N GLY A 76 -11.77 15.75 -7.84
CA GLY A 76 -12.82 15.53 -8.82
C GLY A 76 -12.92 16.68 -9.82
N GLN A 77 -13.28 16.35 -11.05
CA GLN A 77 -13.76 17.32 -12.02
C GLN A 77 -15.03 16.81 -12.69
N PHE A 78 -15.90 17.72 -13.14
CA PHE A 78 -17.12 17.37 -13.86
C PHE A 78 -17.27 18.17 -15.15
N SER A 79 -17.97 17.59 -16.13
CA SER A 79 -18.36 18.23 -17.39
C SER A 79 -19.84 17.99 -17.63
N VAL A 80 -20.57 19.05 -18.00
CA VAL A 80 -22.01 19.01 -18.27
C VAL A 80 -22.24 19.13 -19.77
N ASP A 81 -23.01 18.21 -20.35
CA ASP A 81 -23.36 18.20 -21.77
C ASP A 81 -22.15 18.28 -22.73
N GLY A 82 -21.02 17.69 -22.32
CA GLY A 82 -19.75 17.72 -23.07
C GLY A 82 -19.04 19.09 -23.07
N GLY A 83 -19.39 19.96 -22.12
CA GLY A 83 -18.75 21.26 -21.90
C GLY A 83 -17.34 21.18 -21.32
N ALA A 84 -16.80 22.33 -20.90
CA ALA A 84 -15.50 22.40 -20.25
C ALA A 84 -15.52 21.66 -18.89
N TRP A 85 -14.40 21.02 -18.54
CA TRP A 85 -14.21 20.45 -17.21
C TRP A 85 -14.15 21.55 -16.16
N GLN A 86 -14.84 21.32 -15.04
CA GLN A 86 -14.93 22.20 -13.89
C GLN A 86 -14.47 21.44 -12.65
N ASP A 87 -13.71 22.09 -11.78
CA ASP A 87 -13.25 21.48 -10.52
C ASP A 87 -14.42 21.25 -9.56
N ILE A 88 -14.36 20.13 -8.85
CA ILE A 88 -15.20 19.84 -7.69
C ILE A 88 -14.42 20.29 -6.46
N ASP A 89 -14.98 21.22 -5.69
CA ASP A 89 -14.38 21.64 -4.42
C ASP A 89 -14.29 20.46 -3.44
N GLY A 90 -13.07 20.19 -2.97
CA GLY A 90 -12.76 19.15 -1.99
C GLY A 90 -11.99 17.97 -2.57
N SER A 91 -11.74 16.99 -1.72
CA SER A 91 -11.10 15.72 -2.07
C SER A 91 -11.89 14.56 -1.49
N ILE A 92 -11.66 13.37 -2.04
CA ILE A 92 -12.22 12.11 -1.56
C ILE A 92 -11.05 11.18 -1.27
N GLU A 93 -11.08 10.53 -0.12
CA GLU A 93 -10.11 9.50 0.26
C GLU A 93 -10.71 8.11 0.05
N VAL A 94 -9.94 7.22 -0.56
CA VAL A 94 -10.31 5.80 -0.74
C VAL A 94 -9.23 4.96 -0.09
N VAL A 95 -9.63 4.14 0.87
CA VAL A 95 -8.75 3.19 1.56
C VAL A 95 -8.85 1.83 0.85
N SER A 96 -7.70 1.20 0.59
CA SER A 96 -7.63 -0.16 0.06
C SER A 96 -8.01 -1.20 1.10
N ASP A 97 -8.34 -2.41 0.65
CA ASP A 97 -8.26 -3.57 1.53
C ASP A 97 -6.79 -3.78 1.98
N PRO A 98 -6.56 -4.32 3.19
CA PRO A 98 -5.22 -4.62 3.67
C PRO A 98 -4.58 -5.75 2.86
N VAL A 99 -3.27 -5.64 2.62
CA VAL A 99 -2.46 -6.69 2.03
C VAL A 99 -1.53 -7.24 3.10
N GLU A 100 -1.81 -8.47 3.52
CA GLU A 100 -0.99 -9.20 4.49
C GLU A 100 0.37 -9.58 3.88
N ILE A 101 1.44 -9.30 4.62
CA ILE A 101 2.79 -9.75 4.29
C ILE A 101 3.47 -10.36 5.52
N PHE A 102 4.42 -11.26 5.29
CA PHE A 102 5.27 -11.80 6.36
C PHE A 102 6.72 -11.40 6.15
N SER A 103 7.29 -10.65 7.09
CA SER A 103 8.72 -10.33 7.15
C SER A 103 9.47 -11.48 7.82
N LYS A 104 10.38 -12.15 7.10
CA LYS A 104 11.30 -13.14 7.67
C LYS A 104 12.75 -12.65 7.61
N SER A 105 13.45 -12.77 8.74
CA SER A 105 14.91 -12.67 8.81
C SER A 105 15.54 -14.05 8.67
N LEU A 106 16.58 -14.17 7.86
CA LEU A 106 17.37 -15.39 7.72
C LEU A 106 18.82 -15.11 8.11
N GLU A 107 19.30 -15.82 9.12
CA GLU A 107 20.70 -15.82 9.53
C GLU A 107 21.40 -17.06 8.97
N SER A 108 22.53 -16.89 8.28
CA SER A 108 23.34 -18.04 7.85
C SER A 108 24.21 -18.51 9.02
N ARG A 109 24.12 -19.81 9.33
CA ARG A 109 25.00 -20.49 10.28
C ARG A 109 25.51 -21.78 9.66
N LEU A 110 26.73 -22.19 10.02
CA LEU A 110 27.27 -23.47 9.57
C LEU A 110 26.51 -24.59 10.29
N VAL A 111 25.69 -25.32 9.53
CA VAL A 111 24.93 -26.48 10.01
C VAL A 111 25.52 -27.75 9.44
N ASP A 112 25.31 -28.86 10.15
CA ASP A 112 25.58 -30.18 9.60
C ASP A 112 24.58 -30.48 8.48
N ALA A 113 25.07 -30.76 7.27
CA ALA A 113 24.22 -30.88 6.08
C ALA A 113 23.31 -32.11 6.09
N ASP A 114 23.58 -33.09 6.96
CA ASP A 114 22.78 -34.31 7.11
C ASP A 114 21.65 -34.14 8.15
N THR A 115 21.58 -32.99 8.84
CA THR A 115 20.48 -32.68 9.76
C THR A 115 19.39 -31.94 9.00
N PRO A 116 18.21 -32.55 8.74
CA PRO A 116 17.09 -31.86 8.12
C PRO A 116 16.60 -30.70 9.00
N VAL A 117 16.16 -29.62 8.37
CA VAL A 117 15.46 -28.53 9.07
C VAL A 117 14.13 -29.08 9.57
N ASP A 118 13.84 -28.84 10.84
CA ASP A 118 12.54 -29.15 11.43
C ASP A 118 11.55 -28.02 11.08
N GLU A 119 10.80 -28.20 10.00
CA GLU A 119 9.81 -27.22 9.53
C GLU A 119 8.56 -27.15 10.44
N GLU A 120 8.40 -28.09 11.38
CA GLU A 120 7.33 -28.03 12.37
C GLU A 120 7.71 -27.11 13.54
N GLU A 121 8.99 -27.07 13.92
CA GLU A 121 9.50 -26.12 14.91
C GLU A 121 9.84 -24.72 14.32
N ASP A 122 10.41 -24.64 13.12
CA ASP A 122 10.71 -23.37 12.41
C ASP A 122 10.10 -23.36 11.00
N PRO A 123 8.79 -23.09 10.88
CA PRO A 123 8.15 -23.04 9.57
C PRO A 123 8.69 -21.87 8.74
N TRP A 124 8.77 -22.07 7.42
CA TRP A 124 9.23 -21.02 6.50
C TRP A 124 8.31 -19.78 6.54
N VAL A 125 7.02 -19.98 6.78
CA VAL A 125 6.06 -18.92 7.14
C VAL A 125 5.29 -19.38 8.38
N PRO A 126 5.48 -18.75 9.54
CA PRO A 126 4.74 -19.09 10.75
C PRO A 126 3.28 -18.65 10.65
N GLN A 127 2.43 -19.27 11.46
CA GLN A 127 1.03 -18.85 11.59
C GLN A 127 0.97 -17.42 12.16
N CYS A 128 -0.04 -16.64 11.74
CA CYS A 128 -0.36 -15.40 12.40
C CYS A 128 -0.94 -15.72 13.78
N THR A 129 -0.16 -15.43 14.81
CA THR A 129 -0.50 -15.63 16.22
C THR A 129 -0.04 -14.40 16.99
N GLY A 130 -0.52 -14.18 18.22
CA GLY A 130 -0.17 -12.96 18.97
C GLY A 130 1.33 -12.72 19.21
N GLU A 131 2.21 -13.70 18.99
CA GLU A 131 3.68 -13.53 19.04
C GLU A 131 4.28 -13.06 17.71
N THR A 132 3.58 -13.28 16.60
CA THR A 132 3.99 -12.93 15.22
C THR A 132 3.11 -11.86 14.58
N GLU A 133 2.06 -11.41 15.25
CA GLU A 133 1.06 -10.44 14.77
C GLU A 133 1.52 -9.00 15.05
N ASP A 134 1.52 -8.18 13.99
CA ASP A 134 1.73 -6.72 13.99
C ASP A 134 2.86 -6.17 14.91
N PRO A 135 4.11 -6.65 14.79
CA PRO A 135 5.20 -6.12 15.60
C PRO A 135 5.55 -4.68 15.23
N LEU A 136 5.26 -3.73 16.11
CA LEU A 136 5.55 -2.31 15.89
C LEU A 136 7.05 -1.98 15.91
N ASP A 137 7.48 -1.11 14.99
CA ASP A 137 8.81 -0.52 15.00
C ASP A 137 8.85 0.64 16.02
N PRO A 138 9.66 0.57 17.10
CA PRO A 138 9.74 1.67 18.08
C PRO A 138 10.40 2.92 17.49
N GLU A 139 11.06 2.77 16.34
CA GLU A 139 11.67 3.83 15.56
C GLU A 139 10.82 4.18 14.32
N ALA A 140 9.55 3.79 14.31
CA ALA A 140 8.61 4.07 13.25
C ALA A 140 8.55 5.57 12.94
N SER A 141 8.50 5.89 11.66
CA SER A 141 8.50 7.26 11.18
C SER A 141 7.57 7.46 9.99
N HIS A 142 7.16 8.71 9.82
CA HIS A 142 6.51 9.16 8.60
C HIS A 142 7.55 9.67 7.60
N ARG A 143 7.40 9.27 6.34
CA ARG A 143 8.26 9.72 5.23
C ARG A 143 7.41 10.38 4.14
N GLU A 144 7.86 11.52 3.66
CA GLU A 144 7.34 12.17 2.45
C GLU A 144 8.35 11.96 1.32
N ILE A 145 7.90 11.47 0.16
CA ILE A 145 8.76 11.11 -0.99
C ILE A 145 8.28 11.76 -2.28
#